data_AF-A0A9D7CGX0-F1
#
_entry.id   AF-A0A9D7CGX0-F1
#
_cell.length_a   1.000
_cell.length_b   1.000
_cell.length_c   1.000
_cell.angle_alpha   90.00
_cell.angle_beta   90.00
_cell.angle_gamma   90.00
#
_symmetry.space_group_name_H-M   'P 1'
#
loop_
_entity.id
_entity.type
_entity.pdbx_description
1 polymer ?
#
loop_
_entity_poly.entity_id
_entity_poly.type
_entity_poly.pdbx_seq_one_letter_code
_entity_poly.pdbx_strand_id
1 'polypeptide(L)'
;MRRRYLLVLACLLPALAVPAQAQLKGVRFEVTAVGDTTLTFDAGTERWIRRGIEGIAVDPAKRDVLVARLRVLRVDRAGEVTAMVTGQTTAVTRDHVVLLQELQPAWYRRRMFWGGMVLGAALGATAGAQF
;
A
#
# COMPACT_ATOMS: atom_id res chain seq x y z
N MET A 1 3.30 -0.03 -47.23
CA MET A 1 3.61 -1.08 -46.23
C MET A 1 3.70 -0.56 -44.79
N ARG A 2 4.21 0.66 -44.52
CA ARG A 2 4.30 1.28 -43.17
C ARG A 2 2.99 1.30 -42.34
N ARG A 3 1.83 1.50 -42.97
CA ARG A 3 0.52 1.63 -42.30
C ARG A 3 0.04 0.34 -41.60
N ARG A 4 0.48 -0.83 -42.09
CA ARG A 4 0.12 -2.14 -41.51
C ARG A 4 0.91 -2.43 -40.23
N TYR A 5 2.17 -1.98 -40.15
CA TYR A 5 3.01 -2.16 -38.95
C TYR A 5 2.53 -1.31 -37.76
N LEU A 6 2.02 -0.09 -38.02
CA LEU A 6 1.45 0.77 -36.97
C LEU A 6 0.17 0.18 -36.35
N LEU A 7 -0.69 -0.45 -37.16
CA LEU A 7 -1.90 -1.12 -36.67
C LEU A 7 -1.59 -2.35 -35.80
N VAL A 8 -0.56 -3.13 -36.18
CA VAL A 8 -0.12 -4.29 -35.39
C VAL A 8 0.48 -3.84 -34.05
N LEU A 9 1.26 -2.76 -34.03
CA LEU A 9 1.83 -2.20 -32.80
C LEU A 9 0.73 -1.67 -31.85
N ALA A 10 -0.30 -1.01 -32.40
CA ALA A 10 -1.43 -0.48 -31.64
C ALA A 10 -2.28 -1.60 -30.98
N CYS A 11 -2.44 -2.75 -31.65
CA CYS A 11 -3.14 -3.91 -31.08
C CYS A 11 -2.32 -4.70 -30.05
N LEU A 12 -0.99 -4.59 -30.05
CA LEU A 12 -0.11 -5.28 -29.09
C LEU A 12 0.03 -4.54 -27.74
N LEU A 13 -0.17 -3.23 -27.71
CA LEU A 13 -0.12 -2.40 -26.50
C LEU A 13 -1.12 -2.79 -25.39
N PRO A 14 -2.41 -3.10 -25.66
CA PRO A 14 -3.34 -3.51 -24.60
C PRO A 14 -3.02 -4.90 -24.02
N ALA A 15 -2.32 -5.77 -24.77
CA ALA A 15 -1.93 -7.10 -24.27
C ALA A 15 -0.82 -7.03 -23.20
N LEU A 16 -0.11 -5.89 -23.09
CA LEU A 16 0.90 -5.63 -22.06
C LEU A 16 0.34 -4.87 -20.85
N ALA A 17 -0.96 -4.54 -20.84
CA ALA A 17 -1.60 -3.89 -19.72
C ALA A 17 -1.73 -4.90 -18.56
N VAL A 18 -0.80 -4.85 -17.61
CA VAL A 18 -0.88 -5.61 -16.37
C VAL A 18 -2.12 -5.14 -15.61
N PRO A 19 -2.98 -6.05 -15.10
CA PRO A 19 -4.16 -5.67 -14.35
C PRO A 19 -3.76 -4.76 -13.18
N ALA A 20 -4.45 -3.63 -13.06
CA ALA A 20 -4.30 -2.74 -11.94
C ALA A 20 -4.84 -3.44 -10.68
N GLN A 21 -3.94 -4.05 -9.90
CA GLN A 21 -4.27 -4.58 -8.59
C GLN A 21 -4.54 -3.41 -7.63
N ALA A 22 -5.77 -2.91 -7.65
CA ALA A 22 -6.26 -1.85 -6.78
C ALA A 22 -6.77 -2.38 -5.43
N GLN A 23 -6.68 -3.69 -5.18
CA GLN A 23 -7.00 -4.25 -3.88
C GLN A 23 -5.90 -3.87 -2.89
N LEU A 24 -6.20 -2.84 -2.09
CA LEU A 24 -5.39 -2.48 -0.95
C LEU A 24 -5.44 -3.62 0.06
N LYS A 25 -4.28 -4.21 0.36
CA LYS A 25 -4.15 -5.28 1.35
C LYS A 25 -4.33 -4.69 2.75
N GLY A 26 -5.52 -4.86 3.32
CA GLY A 26 -5.79 -4.61 4.73
C GLY A 26 -5.43 -5.84 5.55
N VAL A 27 -4.58 -5.69 6.57
CA VAL A 27 -4.16 -6.79 7.43
C VAL A 27 -4.61 -6.53 8.87
N ARG A 28 -5.05 -7.61 9.52
CA ARG A 28 -5.53 -7.66 10.90
C ARG A 28 -4.39 -8.11 11.82
N PHE A 29 -4.19 -7.40 12.92
CA PHE A 29 -3.20 -7.72 13.93
C PHE A 29 -3.85 -7.73 15.31
N GLU A 30 -3.56 -8.77 16.08
CA GLU A 30 -4.03 -8.88 17.46
C GLU A 30 -3.19 -8.01 18.38
N VAL A 31 -3.86 -7.33 19.33
CA VAL A 31 -3.17 -6.47 20.29
C VAL A 31 -2.53 -7.33 21.37
N THR A 32 -1.21 -7.30 21.45
CA THR A 32 -0.44 -8.06 22.44
C THR A 32 -0.41 -7.35 23.79
N ALA A 33 -0.20 -6.03 23.80
CA ALA A 33 -0.24 -5.22 25.01
C ALA A 33 -0.83 -3.83 24.77
N VAL A 34 -1.39 -3.26 25.84
CA VAL A 34 -1.94 -1.90 25.88
C VAL A 34 -1.25 -1.17 27.02
N GLY A 35 -0.68 0.00 26.73
CA GLY A 35 -0.19 0.98 27.69
C GLY A 35 -1.09 2.21 27.71
N ASP A 36 -0.63 3.29 28.35
CA ASP A 36 -1.47 4.47 28.60
C ASP A 36 -1.93 5.18 27.31
N THR A 37 -1.01 5.37 26.37
CA THR A 37 -1.26 6.03 25.07
C THR A 37 -0.72 5.23 23.90
N THR A 38 -0.27 4.01 24.16
CA THR A 38 0.39 3.15 23.19
C THR A 38 -0.19 1.75 23.22
N LEU A 39 -0.13 1.05 22.10
CA LEU A 39 -0.42 -0.38 22.03
C LEU A 39 0.69 -1.09 21.27
N THR A 40 0.86 -2.38 21.54
CA THR A 40 1.79 -3.24 20.83
C THR A 40 1.08 -4.41 20.17
N PHE A 41 1.61 -4.83 19.02
CA PHE A 41 1.15 -5.99 18.26
C PHE A 41 2.32 -6.57 17.46
N ASP A 42 2.24 -7.83 17.07
CA ASP A 42 3.24 -8.48 16.22
C ASP A 42 2.97 -8.19 14.74
N ALA A 43 3.98 -7.75 14.00
CA ALA A 43 3.93 -7.60 12.54
C ALA A 43 3.84 -8.94 11.80
N GLY A 44 4.26 -10.03 12.43
CA GLY A 44 4.34 -11.36 11.83
C GLY A 44 5.20 -11.35 10.55
N THR A 45 4.61 -11.76 9.43
CA THR A 45 5.31 -11.81 8.13
C THR A 45 5.27 -10.49 7.35
N GLU A 46 4.58 -9.47 7.85
CA GLU A 46 4.29 -8.25 7.10
C GLU A 46 5.42 -7.22 7.19
N ARG A 47 6.39 -7.31 6.27
CA ARG A 47 7.61 -6.48 6.25
C ARG A 47 7.41 -5.02 5.81
N TRP A 48 6.24 -4.68 5.28
CA TRP A 48 5.95 -3.32 4.81
C TRP A 48 5.63 -2.37 5.97
N ILE A 49 5.35 -2.89 7.17
CA ILE A 49 5.06 -2.09 8.35
C ILE A 49 6.30 -1.30 8.75
N ARG A 50 6.16 0.02 8.86
CA ARG A 50 7.24 0.94 9.22
C ARG A 50 6.70 2.12 10.02
N ARG A 51 7.61 2.84 10.67
CA ARG A 51 7.29 4.08 11.39
C ARG A 51 6.50 5.05 10.52
N GLY A 52 5.49 5.67 11.13
CA GLY A 52 4.65 6.68 10.51
C GLY A 52 3.44 6.15 9.75
N ILE A 53 3.28 4.82 9.63
CA ILE A 53 2.05 4.24 9.09
C ILE A 53 0.89 4.53 10.05
N GLU A 54 -0.25 4.86 9.45
CA GLU A 54 -1.49 5.10 10.17
C GLU A 54 -2.36 3.84 10.16
N GLY A 55 -3.10 3.65 11.23
CA GLY A 55 -3.95 2.50 11.45
C GLY A 55 -5.18 2.82 12.26
N ILE A 56 -6.04 1.83 12.39
CA ILE A 56 -7.22 1.90 13.25
C ILE A 56 -7.30 0.65 14.12
N ALA A 57 -7.74 0.81 15.37
CA ALA A 57 -8.18 -0.30 16.19
C ALA A 57 -9.70 -0.44 16.05
N VAL A 58 -10.18 -1.66 15.87
CA VAL A 58 -11.59 -1.99 15.73
C VAL A 58 -12.03 -3.06 16.71
N ASP A 59 -13.31 -3.04 17.07
CA ASP A 59 -13.95 -4.06 17.90
C ASP A 59 -14.65 -5.11 17.00
N PRO A 60 -14.06 -6.32 16.82
CA PRO A 60 -14.63 -7.34 15.95
C PRO A 60 -15.97 -7.90 16.49
N ALA A 61 -16.19 -7.87 17.80
CA ALA A 61 -17.45 -8.33 18.41
C ALA A 61 -18.61 -7.37 18.08
N LYS A 62 -18.30 -6.11 17.74
CA LYS A 62 -19.28 -5.07 17.38
C LYS A 62 -19.21 -4.67 15.91
N ARG A 63 -19.01 -5.62 14.99
CA ARG A 63 -19.00 -5.38 13.52
C ARG A 63 -17.89 -4.41 13.10
N ASP A 64 -16.69 -4.58 13.64
CA ASP A 64 -15.51 -3.78 13.32
C ASP A 64 -15.71 -2.27 13.58
N VAL A 65 -16.43 -1.91 14.66
CA VAL A 65 -16.60 -0.50 15.06
C VAL A 65 -15.25 0.13 15.40
N LEU A 66 -15.06 1.37 14.95
CA LEU A 66 -13.84 2.14 15.20
C LEU A 66 -13.68 2.44 16.70
N VAL A 67 -12.63 1.89 17.30
CA VAL A 67 -12.26 2.11 18.71
C VAL A 67 -11.25 3.24 18.84
N ALA A 68 -10.20 3.22 18.01
CA ALA A 68 -9.12 4.19 18.07
C ALA A 68 -8.42 4.37 16.72
N ARG A 69 -7.78 5.52 16.55
CA ARG A 69 -6.84 5.82 15.47
C ARG A 69 -5.42 5.74 16.00
N LEU A 70 -4.53 5.23 15.18
CA LEU A 70 -3.20 4.81 15.59
C LEU A 70 -2.15 5.35 14.62
N ARG A 71 -0.93 5.56 15.12
CA ARG A 71 0.24 5.82 14.31
C ARG A 71 1.43 4.99 14.80
N VAL A 72 2.03 4.22 13.91
CA VAL A 72 3.19 3.38 14.22
C VAL A 72 4.38 4.26 14.61
N LEU A 73 4.91 4.07 15.82
CA LEU A 73 6.08 4.79 16.32
C LEU A 73 7.38 4.07 15.96
N ARG A 74 7.40 2.75 16.16
CA ARG A 74 8.57 1.92 15.90
C ARG A 74 8.17 0.47 15.60
N VAL A 75 9.08 -0.23 14.94
CA VAL A 75 9.03 -1.67 14.71
C VAL A 75 10.39 -2.20 15.16
N ASP A 76 10.38 -3.10 16.14
CA ASP A 76 11.58 -3.68 16.71
C ASP A 76 12.12 -4.82 15.82
N ARG A 77 13.36 -5.26 16.05
CA ARG A 77 14.00 -6.32 15.23
C ARG A 77 13.28 -7.67 15.31
N ALA A 78 12.55 -7.90 16.39
CA ALA A 78 11.74 -9.11 16.60
C ALA A 78 10.40 -9.08 15.85
N GLY A 79 10.02 -7.95 15.23
CA GLY A 79 8.72 -7.78 14.58
C GLY A 79 7.64 -7.15 15.46
N GLU A 80 7.93 -6.88 16.74
CA GLU A 80 6.99 -6.17 17.61
C GLU A 80 6.83 -4.71 17.18
N VAL A 81 5.59 -4.29 17.00
CA VAL A 81 5.22 -2.94 16.58
C VAL A 81 4.68 -2.17 17.78
N THR A 82 5.22 -0.99 18.03
CA THR A 82 4.62 -0.04 18.99
C THR A 82 3.89 1.06 18.21
N ALA A 83 2.60 1.21 18.46
CA ALA A 83 1.79 2.29 17.90
C ALA A 83 1.27 3.23 18.99
N MET A 84 1.20 4.52 18.67
CA MET A 84 0.59 5.54 19.51
C MET A 84 -0.87 5.73 19.13
N VAL A 85 -1.74 5.81 20.12
CA VAL A 85 -3.14 6.18 19.93
C VAL A 85 -3.21 7.69 19.69
N THR A 86 -3.67 8.09 18.51
CA THR A 86 -3.80 9.50 18.10
C THR A 86 -5.20 10.04 18.28
N GLY A 87 -6.20 9.17 18.42
CA GLY A 87 -7.57 9.54 18.75
C GLY A 87 -8.33 8.31 19.23
N GLN A 88 -9.20 8.47 20.20
CA GLN A 88 -9.87 7.36 20.86
C GLN A 88 -11.37 7.64 20.99
N THR A 89 -12.19 6.70 20.57
CA THR A 89 -13.64 6.73 20.74
C THR A 89 -14.06 5.90 21.97
N THR A 90 -13.31 4.84 22.29
CA THR A 90 -13.56 3.94 23.44
C THR A 90 -12.24 3.38 23.95
N ALA A 91 -12.19 2.96 25.23
CA ALA A 91 -11.01 2.33 25.83
C ALA A 91 -10.49 1.17 24.96
N VAL A 92 -9.20 1.18 24.65
CA VAL A 92 -8.56 0.12 23.88
C VAL A 92 -8.23 -1.05 24.82
N THR A 93 -8.67 -2.25 24.49
CA THR A 93 -8.34 -3.50 25.17
C THR A 93 -7.56 -4.44 24.22
N ARG A 94 -7.12 -5.59 24.74
CA ARG A 94 -6.44 -6.62 23.93
C ARG A 94 -7.37 -7.39 23.00
N ASP A 95 -8.68 -7.34 23.25
CA ASP A 95 -9.69 -8.01 22.41
C ASP A 95 -9.95 -7.26 21.11
N HIS A 96 -9.44 -6.04 20.99
CA HIS A 96 -9.50 -5.27 19.75
C HIS A 96 -8.44 -5.71 18.76
N VAL A 97 -8.75 -5.47 17.49
CA VAL A 97 -7.87 -5.80 16.38
C VAL A 97 -7.38 -4.52 15.73
N VAL A 98 -6.09 -4.45 15.44
CA VAL A 98 -5.49 -3.37 14.67
C VAL A 98 -5.60 -3.70 13.18
N LEU A 99 -6.13 -2.74 12.41
CA LEU A 99 -6.13 -2.77 10.96
C LEU A 99 -5.08 -1.79 10.44
N LEU A 100 -4.17 -2.32 9.63
CA LEU A 100 -3.25 -1.51 8.84
C LEU A 100 -3.46 -1.82 7.36
N GLN A 101 -3.18 -0.81 6.53
CA GLN A 101 -3.26 -0.93 5.09
C GLN A 101 -1.88 -0.78 4.47
N GLU A 102 -1.54 -1.70 3.57
CA GLU A 102 -0.30 -1.60 2.81
C GLU A 102 -0.38 -0.41 1.85
N LEU A 103 0.49 0.58 2.06
CA LEU A 103 0.63 1.72 1.18
C LEU A 103 1.37 1.30 -0.08
N GLN A 104 0.64 1.11 -1.18
CA GLN A 104 1.27 0.87 -2.46
C GLN A 104 2.18 2.06 -2.84
N PRO A 105 3.38 1.79 -3.40
CA PRO A 105 4.23 2.85 -3.90
C PRO A 105 3.51 3.62 -5.00
N ALA A 106 3.64 4.94 -4.95
CA ALA A 106 3.06 5.84 -5.93
C ALA A 106 3.45 5.40 -7.35
N TRP A 107 2.51 5.52 -8.29
CA TRP A 107 2.66 4.99 -9.66
C TRP A 107 3.92 5.51 -10.36
N TYR A 108 4.31 6.77 -10.14
CA TYR A 108 5.50 7.38 -10.72
C TYR A 108 6.82 6.83 -10.16
N ARG A 109 6.80 6.11 -9.03
CA ARG A 109 7.99 5.44 -8.48
C ARG A 109 8.19 4.05 -9.07
N ARG A 110 7.23 3.54 -9.85
CA ARG A 110 7.30 2.20 -10.45
C ARG A 110 8.26 2.25 -11.65
N ARG A 111 9.18 1.29 -11.75
CA ARG A 111 10.13 1.19 -12.88
C ARG A 111 9.44 1.15 -14.24
N MET A 112 8.28 0.49 -14.30
CA MET A 112 7.49 0.37 -15.53
C MET A 112 6.99 1.71 -16.05
N PHE A 113 6.68 2.67 -15.16
CA PHE A 113 6.32 4.03 -15.57
C PHE A 113 7.46 4.69 -16.35
N TRP A 114 8.66 4.68 -15.79
CA TRP A 114 9.85 5.25 -16.44
C TRP A 114 10.23 4.50 -17.71
N GLY A 115 10.11 3.18 -17.73
CA GLY A 115 10.33 2.36 -18.93
C GLY A 115 9.37 2.75 -20.07
N GLY A 116 8.08 2.91 -19.78
CA GLY A 116 7.09 3.36 -20.76
C GLY A 116 7.36 4.79 -21.24
N MET A 117 7.77 5.69 -20.35
CA MET A 117 8.12 7.07 -20.71
C MET A 117 9.32 7.14 -21.66
N VAL A 118 10.40 6.41 -21.35
CA VAL A 118 11.59 6.35 -22.22
C VAL A 118 11.26 5.75 -23.59
N LEU A 119 10.47 4.66 -23.61
CA LEU A 119 10.03 4.04 -24.86
C LEU A 119 9.18 5.00 -25.70
N GLY A 120 8.23 5.70 -25.08
CA GLY A 120 7.40 6.70 -25.74
C GLY A 120 8.22 7.85 -26.33
N ALA A 121 9.21 8.35 -25.59
CA ALA A 121 10.11 9.39 -26.06
C ALA A 121 10.96 8.93 -27.26
N ALA A 122 11.51 7.72 -27.21
CA ALA A 122 12.28 7.16 -28.32
C ALA A 122 11.42 6.99 -29.59
N LEU A 123 10.21 6.45 -29.46
CA LEU A 123 9.28 6.31 -30.58
C LEU A 123 8.87 7.68 -31.15
N GLY A 124 8.58 8.65 -30.29
CA GLY A 124 8.27 10.02 -30.70
C GLY A 124 9.40 10.68 -31.49
N ALA A 125 10.65 10.55 -31.03
CA ALA A 125 11.82 11.08 -31.73
C ALA A 125 12.01 10.43 -33.11
N THR A 126 11.88 9.10 -33.21
CA THR A 126 12.01 8.40 -34.51
C THR A 126 10.87 8.71 -35.47
N ALA A 127 9.65 8.98 -34.98
CA ALA A 127 8.53 9.40 -35.80
C ALA A 127 8.67 10.85 -36.26
N GLY A 128 9.15 11.74 -35.40
CA GLY A 128 9.40 13.15 -35.72
C GLY A 128 10.53 13.34 -36.72
N ALA A 129 11.60 12.54 -36.65
CA ALA A 129 12.73 12.61 -37.60
C ALA A 129 12.39 12.14 -39.03
N GLN A 130 11.16 11.68 -39.27
CA GLN A 130 10.66 11.26 -40.59
C GLN A 130 9.83 12.34 -41.30
N PHE A 131 9.65 13.50 -40.65
CA PHE A 131 9.06 14.72 -41.20
C PHE A 131 10.12 15.81 -41.30
#